data_AF-A0A924NPP7-F1
#
_entry.id   AF-A0A924NPP7-F1
#
_cell.length_a   1.000
_cell.length_b   1.000
_cell.length_c   1.000
_cell.angle_alpha   90.00
_cell.angle_beta   90.00
_cell.angle_gamma   90.00
#
_symmetry.space_group_name_H-M   'P 1'
#
loop_
_entity.id
_entity.type
_entity.pdbx_description
1 polymer ?
#
loop_
_entity_poly.entity_id
_entity_poly.type
_entity_poly.pdbx_seq_one_letter_code
_entity_poly.pdbx_strand_id
1 'polypeptide(L)'
;MSRRQHYRDLYDGPVRDGRPLAVVHGNCQAEALRVLLSGSPSFPFQPVRVPPVHELEAGDLAAYDRLLAATSLLVSQPVSEDYRGLPLGTGQVSARLAPGAAVVVWPVVRWQGLHPWQAIVRAPDGAEPPVVPYHDLRTLTGRRPEGEDLLAAARDSTGELVRREAACDVTVSDLLTGADAVHTLNHPGNRVLLGLAHRVQARVGAPADAADPGRVLLGGVRAPLEPQVLVALGLDGRGLDDRLREHWLVAGQPVPAEDVVVAQAAWYATRPDVVTEGLRRYADRLALLGLSPR
;
A
#
# COMPACT_ATOMS: atom_id res chain seq x y z
N MET A 1 -15.69 10.74 -14.38
CA MET A 1 -14.65 11.78 -14.26
C MET A 1 -13.48 11.35 -15.14
N SER A 2 -12.99 12.20 -16.05
CA SER A 2 -11.84 11.82 -16.90
C SER A 2 -10.54 11.81 -16.09
N ARG A 3 -9.51 11.06 -16.56
CA ARG A 3 -8.17 11.05 -15.93
C ARG A 3 -7.61 12.47 -15.78
N ARG A 4 -7.74 13.30 -16.82
CA ARG A 4 -7.30 14.70 -16.77
C ARG A 4 -8.00 15.51 -15.68
N GLN A 5 -9.32 15.36 -15.56
CA GLN A 5 -10.10 16.03 -14.51
C GLN A 5 -9.70 15.55 -13.11
N HIS A 6 -9.42 14.25 -12.96
CA HIS A 6 -9.03 13.66 -11.67
C HIS A 6 -7.63 14.09 -11.22
N TYR A 7 -6.68 14.21 -12.16
CA TYR A 7 -5.30 14.66 -11.92
C TYR A 7 -5.04 16.05 -12.49
N ARG A 8 -6.00 16.97 -12.31
CA ARG A 8 -5.89 18.36 -12.81
C ARG A 8 -4.62 19.05 -12.34
N ASP A 9 -4.15 18.78 -11.12
CA ASP A 9 -2.93 19.42 -10.59
C ASP A 9 -1.68 19.05 -11.41
N LEU A 10 -1.64 17.83 -11.95
CA LEU A 10 -0.58 17.39 -12.87
C LEU A 10 -0.70 18.08 -14.23
N TYR A 11 -1.90 18.06 -14.83
CA TYR A 11 -2.07 18.42 -16.24
C TYR A 11 -2.31 19.92 -16.50
N ASP A 12 -3.06 20.56 -15.62
CA ASP A 12 -3.50 21.96 -15.74
C ASP A 12 -2.75 22.86 -14.73
N GLY A 13 -2.08 22.25 -13.75
CA GLY A 13 -1.41 22.94 -12.65
C GLY A 13 -2.32 23.13 -11.44
N PRO A 14 -1.76 23.11 -10.21
CA PRO A 14 -2.52 23.30 -8.99
C PRO A 14 -2.97 24.76 -8.83
N VAL A 15 -4.16 24.98 -8.27
CA VAL A 15 -4.56 26.32 -7.80
C VAL A 15 -3.69 26.70 -6.62
N ARG A 16 -2.85 27.73 -6.76
CA ARG A 16 -1.83 28.08 -5.76
C ARG A 16 -2.46 28.75 -4.55
N ASP A 17 -2.09 28.30 -3.35
CA ASP A 17 -2.52 28.88 -2.07
C ASP A 17 -1.43 29.71 -1.38
N GLY A 18 -0.32 29.98 -2.09
CA GLY A 18 0.84 30.72 -1.59
C GLY A 18 1.95 29.84 -1.01
N ARG A 19 1.67 28.58 -0.63
CA ARG A 19 2.68 27.66 -0.10
C ARG A 19 3.56 27.05 -1.20
N PRO A 20 4.82 26.68 -0.91
CA PRO A 20 5.63 25.86 -1.82
C PRO A 20 4.97 24.51 -2.13
N LEU A 21 5.19 23.97 -3.33
CA LEU A 21 4.56 22.72 -3.75
C LEU A 21 5.24 21.49 -3.13
N ALA A 22 4.42 20.50 -2.76
CA ALA A 22 4.87 19.17 -2.39
C ALA A 22 4.25 18.10 -3.31
N VAL A 23 5.09 17.17 -3.78
CA VAL A 23 4.64 15.97 -4.52
C VAL A 23 4.83 14.76 -3.62
N VAL A 24 3.78 13.93 -3.49
CA VAL A 24 3.87 12.62 -2.83
C VAL A 24 3.95 11.56 -3.92
N HIS A 25 5.10 10.89 -4.04
CA HIS A 25 5.40 9.91 -5.08
C HIS A 25 5.41 8.49 -4.53
N GLY A 26 4.75 7.55 -5.20
CA GLY A 26 4.67 6.16 -4.75
C GLY A 26 3.45 5.43 -5.28
N ASN A 27 3.14 4.28 -4.69
CA ASN A 27 1.96 3.48 -5.03
C ASN A 27 0.65 4.12 -4.52
N CYS A 28 -0.45 3.36 -4.46
CA CYS A 28 -1.75 3.85 -3.99
C CYS A 28 -1.71 4.54 -2.61
N GLN A 29 -0.75 4.19 -1.75
CA GLN A 29 -0.57 4.78 -0.42
C GLN A 29 -0.16 6.26 -0.49
N ALA A 30 0.48 6.70 -1.58
CA ALA A 30 0.93 8.09 -1.75
C ALA A 30 -0.25 9.09 -1.72
N GLU A 31 -1.37 8.76 -2.37
CA GLU A 31 -2.56 9.62 -2.31
C GLU A 31 -3.15 9.68 -0.91
N ALA A 32 -3.13 8.58 -0.15
CA ALA A 32 -3.61 8.56 1.23
C ALA A 32 -2.75 9.47 2.13
N LEU A 33 -1.43 9.38 2.02
CA LEU A 33 -0.51 10.28 2.72
C LEU A 33 -0.70 11.74 2.29
N ARG A 34 -0.85 12.01 0.99
CA ARG A 34 -1.13 13.36 0.47
C ARG A 34 -2.39 13.95 1.10
N VAL A 35 -3.48 13.19 1.18
CA VAL A 35 -4.74 13.64 1.81
C VAL A 35 -4.51 14.09 3.26
N LEU A 36 -3.75 13.32 4.04
CA LEU A 36 -3.45 13.65 5.43
C LEU A 36 -2.59 14.91 5.55
N LEU A 37 -1.55 15.04 4.73
CA LEU A 37 -0.70 16.22 4.70
C LEU A 37 -1.46 17.47 4.23
N SER A 38 -2.36 17.32 3.25
CA SER A 38 -3.22 18.42 2.78
C SER A 38 -4.22 18.88 3.83
N GLY A 39 -4.69 17.97 4.69
CA GLY A 39 -5.63 18.25 5.78
C GLY A 39 -4.98 18.86 7.03
N SER A 40 -3.65 18.86 7.12
CA SER A 40 -2.93 19.48 8.22
C SER A 40 -2.97 21.02 8.09
N PRO A 41 -3.39 21.76 9.14
CA PRO A 41 -3.46 23.21 9.11
C PRO A 41 -2.08 23.87 9.14
N SER A 42 -1.08 23.23 9.76
CA SER A 42 0.27 23.80 9.88
C SER A 42 1.27 23.25 8.85
N PHE A 43 0.86 22.35 7.96
CA PHE A 43 1.78 21.82 6.95
C PHE A 43 2.24 22.93 5.99
N PRO A 44 3.56 23.20 5.90
CA PRO A 44 4.06 24.41 5.24
C PRO A 44 4.09 24.30 3.71
N PHE A 45 3.79 23.12 3.17
CA PHE A 45 3.73 22.89 1.72
C PHE A 45 2.29 22.68 1.28
N GLN A 46 2.02 22.88 -0.01
CA GLN A 46 0.79 22.53 -0.69
C GLN A 46 0.97 21.15 -1.36
N PRO A 47 0.46 20.04 -0.80
CA PRO A 47 0.54 18.73 -1.43
C PRO A 47 -0.43 18.65 -2.62
N VAL A 48 0.09 18.29 -3.78
CA VAL A 48 -0.71 18.20 -5.02
C VAL A 48 -1.02 16.78 -5.43
N ARG A 49 -2.16 16.58 -6.09
CA ARG A 49 -2.59 15.26 -6.52
C ARG A 49 -1.91 14.86 -7.83
N VAL A 50 -1.21 13.73 -7.80
CA VAL A 50 -0.61 13.08 -8.97
C VAL A 50 -1.06 11.61 -9.04
N PRO A 51 -1.02 10.97 -10.23
CA PRO A 51 -1.25 9.53 -10.33
C PRO A 51 -0.24 8.75 -9.48
N PRO A 52 -0.64 7.60 -8.91
CA PRO A 52 0.33 6.71 -8.30
C PRO A 52 1.30 6.21 -9.38
N VAL A 53 2.53 5.87 -8.97
CA VAL A 53 3.64 5.59 -9.88
C VAL A 53 3.37 4.48 -10.90
N HIS A 54 2.52 3.50 -10.56
CA HIS A 54 2.16 2.42 -11.47
C HIS A 54 1.09 2.80 -12.50
N GLU A 55 0.45 3.96 -12.35
CA GLU A 55 -0.49 4.53 -13.31
C GLU A 55 0.13 5.64 -14.16
N LEU A 56 1.36 6.07 -13.89
CA LEU A 56 2.06 7.05 -14.73
C LEU A 56 2.45 6.41 -16.06
N GLU A 57 2.16 7.12 -17.15
CA GLU A 57 2.46 6.71 -18.52
C GLU A 57 3.45 7.67 -19.19
N ALA A 58 4.04 7.27 -20.32
CA ALA A 58 4.98 8.11 -21.07
C ALA A 58 4.39 9.49 -21.43
N GLY A 59 3.09 9.55 -21.73
CA GLY A 59 2.39 10.80 -22.04
C GLY A 59 2.27 11.77 -20.85
N ASP A 60 2.46 11.31 -19.62
CA ASP A 60 2.39 12.13 -18.41
C ASP A 60 3.71 12.83 -18.10
N LEU A 61 4.84 12.32 -18.63
CA LEU A 61 6.19 12.73 -18.22
C LEU A 61 6.44 14.22 -18.41
N ALA A 62 6.02 14.80 -19.54
CA ALA A 62 6.23 16.22 -19.78
C ALA A 62 5.48 17.12 -18.78
N ALA A 63 4.28 16.71 -18.35
CA ALA A 63 3.53 17.43 -17.32
C ALA A 63 4.14 17.21 -15.94
N TYR A 64 4.60 15.99 -15.67
CA TYR A 64 5.22 15.62 -14.41
C TYR A 64 6.55 16.35 -14.20
N ASP A 65 7.39 16.46 -15.23
CA ASP A 65 8.66 17.19 -15.18
C ASP A 65 8.45 18.68 -14.90
N ARG A 66 7.44 19.31 -15.50
CA ARG A 66 7.07 20.71 -15.18
C ARG A 66 6.64 20.87 -13.73
N LEU A 67 5.89 19.91 -13.20
CA LEU A 67 5.46 19.93 -11.81
C LEU A 67 6.65 19.73 -10.86
N LEU A 68 7.54 18.77 -11.14
CA LEU A 68 8.74 18.50 -10.35
C LEU A 68 9.69 19.70 -10.32
N ALA A 69 9.88 20.36 -11.45
CA ALA A 69 10.69 21.58 -11.54
C ALA A 69 10.16 22.75 -10.68
N ALA A 70 8.89 22.71 -10.28
CA ALA A 70 8.25 23.69 -9.38
C ALA A 70 8.06 23.16 -7.95
N THR A 71 8.51 21.93 -7.66
CA THR A 71 8.31 21.25 -6.38
C THR A 71 9.44 21.57 -5.41
N SER A 72 9.10 21.93 -4.17
CA SER A 72 10.07 22.21 -3.10
C SER A 72 10.16 21.08 -2.07
N LEU A 73 9.23 20.14 -2.07
CA LEU A 73 9.27 18.93 -1.25
C LEU A 73 8.82 17.71 -2.06
N LEU A 74 9.66 16.70 -2.15
CA LEU A 74 9.30 15.37 -2.62
C LEU A 74 9.16 14.43 -1.43
N VAL A 75 7.98 13.81 -1.27
CA VAL A 75 7.75 12.74 -0.30
C VAL A 75 7.60 11.43 -1.06
N SER A 76 8.64 10.62 -1.14
CA SER A 76 8.71 9.48 -2.06
C SER A 76 8.76 8.13 -1.35
N GLN A 77 8.07 7.13 -1.86
CA GLN A 77 8.46 5.74 -1.61
C GLN A 77 9.75 5.41 -2.36
N PRO A 78 10.54 4.41 -1.93
CA PRO A 78 11.56 3.79 -2.77
C PRO A 78 10.92 3.19 -4.02
N VAL A 79 11.31 3.72 -5.18
CA VAL A 79 10.93 3.24 -6.51
C VAL A 79 12.21 2.98 -7.28
N SER A 80 12.33 1.79 -7.87
CA SER A 80 13.50 1.44 -8.69
C SER A 80 13.64 2.38 -9.89
N GLU A 81 14.87 2.65 -10.29
CA GLU A 81 15.14 3.37 -11.54
C GLU A 81 14.51 2.63 -12.73
N ASP A 82 14.09 3.41 -13.73
CA ASP A 82 13.44 2.91 -14.95
C ASP A 82 12.18 2.07 -14.67
N TYR A 83 11.47 2.37 -13.58
CA TYR A 83 10.26 1.65 -13.19
C TYR A 83 9.24 1.62 -14.33
N ARG A 84 8.92 0.40 -14.79
CA ARG A 84 8.06 0.10 -15.96
C ARG A 84 8.56 0.75 -17.26
N GLY A 85 9.88 0.88 -17.42
CA GLY A 85 10.51 1.45 -18.61
C GLY A 85 10.42 2.97 -18.68
N LEU A 86 10.07 3.64 -17.58
CA LEU A 86 9.94 5.08 -17.48
C LEU A 86 10.89 5.62 -16.41
N PRO A 87 11.41 6.85 -16.57
CA PRO A 87 12.29 7.45 -15.59
C PRO A 87 11.48 7.87 -14.36
N LEU A 88 11.06 6.93 -13.52
CA LEU A 88 10.16 7.15 -12.38
C LEU A 88 10.79 6.69 -11.05
N GLY A 89 12.06 6.27 -11.08
CA GLY A 89 12.81 5.93 -9.87
C GLY A 89 12.94 7.10 -8.93
N THR A 90 13.11 6.81 -7.63
CA THR A 90 13.23 7.86 -6.62
C THR A 90 14.40 8.79 -6.91
N GLY A 91 15.54 8.25 -7.38
CA GLY A 91 16.71 9.04 -7.77
C GLY A 91 16.41 9.90 -9.01
N GLN A 92 15.86 9.29 -10.06
CA GLN A 92 15.43 10.00 -11.27
C GLN A 92 14.42 11.12 -11.01
N VAL A 93 13.41 10.89 -10.16
CA VAL A 93 12.41 11.92 -9.79
C VAL A 93 13.06 13.03 -8.98
N SER A 94 13.89 12.68 -7.99
CA SER A 94 14.62 13.67 -7.17
C SER A 94 15.52 14.58 -8.01
N ALA A 95 16.16 14.06 -9.06
CA ALA A 95 17.07 14.83 -9.90
C ALA A 95 16.38 15.92 -10.74
N ARG A 96 15.05 15.88 -10.86
CA ARG A 96 14.23 16.84 -11.62
C ARG A 96 13.60 17.93 -10.77
N LEU A 97 13.85 17.91 -9.47
CA LEU A 97 13.31 18.90 -8.53
C LEU A 97 13.99 20.26 -8.70
N ALA A 98 13.33 21.30 -8.19
CA ALA A 98 13.94 22.62 -8.07
C ALA A 98 15.21 22.58 -7.18
N PRO A 99 16.22 23.42 -7.46
CA PRO A 99 17.37 23.56 -6.56
C PRO A 99 16.93 23.88 -5.13
N GLY A 100 17.48 23.14 -4.15
CA GLY A 100 17.14 23.31 -2.74
C GLY A 100 15.85 22.62 -2.30
N ALA A 101 15.16 21.89 -3.18
CA ALA A 101 14.03 21.06 -2.77
C ALA A 101 14.45 19.98 -1.76
N ALA A 102 13.61 19.76 -0.75
CA ALA A 102 13.79 18.69 0.22
C ALA A 102 13.23 17.37 -0.32
N VAL A 103 13.81 16.26 0.14
CA VAL A 103 13.33 14.91 -0.16
C VAL A 103 13.15 14.15 1.14
N VAL A 104 12.02 13.47 1.28
CA VAL A 104 11.71 12.56 2.39
C VAL A 104 11.31 11.22 1.81
N VAL A 105 12.07 10.17 2.13
CA VAL A 105 11.81 8.81 1.68
C VAL A 105 11.06 8.03 2.76
N TRP A 106 9.97 7.34 2.41
CA TRP A 106 9.15 6.57 3.34
C TRP A 106 8.85 5.15 2.82
N PRO A 107 8.70 4.15 3.70
CA PRO A 107 8.63 2.76 3.28
C PRO A 107 7.32 2.44 2.58
N VAL A 108 7.37 1.53 1.60
CA VAL A 108 6.14 0.87 1.13
C VAL A 108 5.58 0.04 2.29
N VAL A 109 4.43 0.46 2.84
CA VAL A 109 3.82 -0.25 3.96
C VAL A 109 3.23 -1.56 3.46
N ARG A 110 3.91 -2.67 3.74
CA ARG A 110 3.47 -4.01 3.40
C ARG A 110 3.62 -4.91 4.60
N TRP A 111 2.51 -5.39 5.14
CA TRP A 111 2.47 -6.23 6.31
C TRP A 111 1.36 -7.27 6.23
N GLN A 112 1.73 -8.53 6.39
CA GLN A 112 0.83 -9.68 6.27
C GLN A 112 0.42 -10.24 7.64
N GLY A 113 0.69 -9.56 8.76
CA GLY A 113 0.36 -10.09 10.09
C GLY A 113 -1.13 -10.39 10.27
N LEU A 114 -2.02 -9.48 9.85
CA LEU A 114 -3.47 -9.69 9.89
C LEU A 114 -4.02 -10.59 8.79
N HIS A 115 -3.27 -10.76 7.69
CA HIS A 115 -3.69 -11.52 6.52
C HIS A 115 -2.55 -12.43 6.03
N PRO A 116 -2.18 -13.45 6.82
CA PRO A 116 -0.93 -14.21 6.62
C PRO A 116 -0.89 -14.97 5.30
N TRP A 117 -2.06 -15.37 4.80
CA TRP A 117 -2.21 -16.10 3.54
C TRP A 117 -2.35 -15.20 2.32
N GLN A 118 -2.49 -13.88 2.46
CA GLN A 118 -2.62 -13.03 1.29
C GLN A 118 -1.30 -12.88 0.53
N ALA A 119 -1.38 -12.96 -0.80
CA ALA A 119 -0.25 -12.82 -1.70
C ALA A 119 -0.55 -11.83 -2.84
N ILE A 120 0.52 -11.23 -3.38
CA ILE A 120 0.49 -10.50 -4.66
C ILE A 120 1.47 -11.21 -5.57
N VAL A 121 0.93 -11.83 -6.61
CA VAL A 121 1.69 -12.48 -7.68
C VAL A 121 1.44 -11.66 -8.93
N ARG A 122 2.49 -11.25 -9.61
CA ARG A 122 2.36 -10.52 -10.87
C ARG A 122 2.40 -11.52 -12.00
N ALA A 123 1.28 -11.68 -12.70
CA ALA A 123 1.26 -12.42 -13.95
C ALA A 123 2.05 -11.65 -15.04
N PRO A 124 2.74 -12.33 -15.97
CA PRO A 124 3.50 -11.65 -17.03
C PRO A 124 2.65 -10.74 -17.92
N ASP A 125 1.39 -11.12 -18.15
CA ASP A 125 0.39 -10.35 -18.91
C ASP A 125 -0.36 -9.31 -18.06
N GLY A 126 0.00 -9.17 -16.78
CA GLY A 126 -0.63 -8.23 -15.86
C GLY A 126 -2.02 -8.64 -15.38
N ALA A 127 -2.45 -9.88 -15.64
CA ALA A 127 -3.73 -10.37 -15.16
C ALA A 127 -3.78 -10.41 -13.62
N GLU A 128 -4.91 -9.96 -13.06
CA GLU A 128 -5.20 -9.99 -11.62
C GLU A 128 -6.20 -11.10 -11.30
N PRO A 129 -6.17 -11.67 -10.09
CA PRO A 129 -7.17 -12.66 -9.68
C PRO A 129 -8.57 -12.04 -9.66
N PRO A 130 -9.62 -12.82 -9.99
CA PRO A 130 -10.99 -12.31 -10.02
C PRO A 130 -11.50 -11.93 -8.63
N VAL A 131 -12.53 -11.08 -8.62
CA VAL A 131 -13.29 -10.59 -7.44
C VAL A 131 -12.49 -9.61 -6.56
N VAL A 132 -11.29 -9.98 -6.12
CA VAL A 132 -10.38 -9.13 -5.34
C VAL A 132 -8.95 -9.27 -5.86
N PRO A 133 -8.13 -8.20 -5.86
CA PRO A 133 -6.79 -8.20 -6.46
C PRO A 133 -5.72 -8.79 -5.54
N TYR A 134 -6.07 -9.84 -4.79
CA TYR A 134 -5.20 -10.53 -3.84
C TYR A 134 -5.38 -12.03 -3.99
N HIS A 135 -4.26 -12.75 -4.05
CA HIS A 135 -4.27 -14.21 -4.00
C HIS A 135 -4.37 -14.69 -2.54
N ASP A 136 -4.89 -15.89 -2.35
CA ASP A 136 -4.82 -16.61 -1.08
C ASP A 136 -3.94 -17.86 -1.25
N LEU A 137 -2.90 -17.99 -0.42
CA LEU A 137 -1.94 -19.11 -0.48
C LEU A 137 -2.59 -20.48 -0.23
N ARG A 138 -3.70 -20.56 0.51
CA ARG A 138 -4.46 -21.80 0.72
C ARG A 138 -5.18 -22.20 -0.55
N THR A 139 -5.85 -21.25 -1.21
CA THR A 139 -6.51 -21.48 -2.51
C THR A 139 -5.50 -21.84 -3.59
N LEU A 140 -4.34 -21.15 -3.61
CA LEU A 140 -3.28 -21.37 -4.59
C LEU A 140 -2.64 -22.76 -4.45
N THR A 141 -2.48 -23.26 -3.21
CA THR A 141 -1.96 -24.61 -2.95
C THR A 141 -3.03 -25.70 -2.98
N GLY A 142 -4.31 -25.34 -2.87
CA GLY A 142 -5.40 -26.29 -2.63
C GLY A 142 -5.32 -26.97 -1.26
N ARG A 143 -4.59 -26.39 -0.29
CA ARG A 143 -4.31 -27.00 1.01
C ARG A 143 -4.86 -26.20 2.18
N ARG A 144 -5.12 -26.89 3.27
CA ARG A 144 -5.37 -26.28 4.58
C ARG A 144 -4.05 -26.14 5.33
N PRO A 145 -3.88 -25.08 6.14
CA PRO A 145 -2.74 -24.96 7.05
C PRO A 145 -2.63 -26.17 7.97
N GLU A 146 -1.42 -26.69 8.15
CA GLU A 146 -1.09 -27.77 9.08
C GLU A 146 0.11 -27.35 9.93
N GLY A 147 -0.12 -27.00 11.21
CA GLY A 147 0.96 -26.63 12.13
C GLY A 147 1.53 -25.23 11.89
N GLU A 148 0.69 -24.30 11.45
CA GLU A 148 1.06 -22.92 11.17
C GLU A 148 1.59 -22.16 12.39
N ASP A 149 2.66 -21.38 12.18
CA ASP A 149 3.16 -20.43 13.18
C ASP A 149 2.79 -19.00 12.75
N LEU A 150 1.57 -18.58 13.09
CA LEU A 150 1.03 -17.27 12.73
C LEU A 150 1.83 -16.12 13.36
N LEU A 151 2.36 -16.32 14.57
CA LEU A 151 3.17 -15.30 15.24
C LEU A 151 4.54 -15.17 14.57
N ALA A 152 5.18 -16.28 14.18
CA ALA A 152 6.41 -16.24 13.38
C ALA A 152 6.16 -15.62 12.01
N ALA A 153 5.06 -15.94 11.32
CA ALA A 153 4.72 -15.36 10.02
C ALA A 153 4.49 -13.83 10.10
N ALA A 154 3.90 -13.34 11.20
CA ALA A 154 3.77 -11.92 11.47
C ALA A 154 5.12 -11.25 11.76
N ARG A 155 5.96 -11.87 12.61
CA ARG A 155 7.32 -11.39 12.91
C ARG A 155 8.20 -11.34 11.66
N ASP A 156 8.14 -12.36 10.80
CA ASP A 156 8.81 -12.39 9.50
C ASP A 156 8.38 -11.19 8.64
N SER A 157 7.07 -10.95 8.53
CA SER A 157 6.56 -9.81 7.76
C SER A 157 7.00 -8.46 8.33
N THR A 158 7.07 -8.33 9.65
CA THR A 158 7.58 -7.12 10.32
C THR A 158 9.08 -6.96 10.05
N GLY A 159 9.86 -8.04 10.16
CA GLY A 159 11.30 -8.02 9.87
C GLY A 159 11.61 -7.59 8.43
N GLU A 160 10.81 -8.04 7.47
CA GLU A 160 10.93 -7.60 6.07
C GLU A 160 10.59 -6.12 5.89
N LEU A 161 9.60 -5.58 6.60
CA LEU A 161 9.32 -4.15 6.58
C LEU A 161 10.47 -3.35 7.20
N VAL A 162 10.98 -3.77 8.37
CA VAL A 162 12.14 -3.16 9.03
C VAL A 162 13.37 -3.14 8.11
N ARG A 163 13.61 -4.22 7.35
CA ARG A 163 14.69 -4.25 6.35
C ARG A 163 14.51 -3.17 5.27
N ARG A 164 13.29 -2.97 4.77
CA ARG A 164 13.00 -1.93 3.75
C ARG A 164 13.12 -0.52 4.31
N GLU A 165 12.79 -0.35 5.58
CA GLU A 165 12.89 0.93 6.29
C GLU A 165 14.33 1.43 6.44
N ALA A 166 15.34 0.54 6.38
CA ALA A 166 16.74 0.93 6.47
C ALA A 166 17.20 1.92 5.39
N ALA A 167 16.49 1.99 4.26
CA ALA A 167 16.74 2.94 3.17
C ALA A 167 15.79 4.16 3.18
N CYS A 168 15.04 4.36 4.26
CA CYS A 168 14.02 5.40 4.38
C CYS A 168 14.37 6.44 5.47
N ASP A 169 13.84 7.65 5.33
CA ASP A 169 13.94 8.72 6.34
C ASP A 169 12.95 8.54 7.50
N VAL A 170 11.89 7.77 7.29
CA VAL A 170 10.86 7.47 8.29
C VAL A 170 10.64 5.97 8.37
N THR A 171 10.35 5.49 9.57
CA THR A 171 9.93 4.11 9.83
C THR A 171 8.42 4.08 10.08
N VAL A 172 7.78 2.92 10.01
CA VAL A 172 6.36 2.71 10.38
C VAL A 172 6.10 1.34 11.02
N SER A 173 7.08 0.44 11.08
CA SER A 173 6.88 -0.93 11.51
C SER A 173 6.29 -1.05 12.91
N ASP A 174 6.64 -0.14 13.81
CA ASP A 174 6.14 -0.08 15.18
C ASP A 174 4.70 0.43 15.28
N LEU A 175 4.16 1.05 14.22
CA LEU A 175 2.77 1.48 14.15
C LEU A 175 1.81 0.33 13.85
N LEU A 176 2.31 -0.81 13.36
CA LEU A 176 1.51 -1.97 12.95
C LEU A 176 1.03 -2.78 14.16
N THR A 177 0.13 -2.16 14.92
CA THR A 177 -0.50 -2.73 16.12
C THR A 177 -2.02 -2.76 15.95
N GLY A 178 -2.74 -3.56 16.73
CA GLY A 178 -4.20 -3.59 16.65
C GLY A 178 -4.75 -4.26 15.39
N ALA A 179 -6.06 -4.51 15.42
CA ALA A 179 -6.78 -5.20 14.35
C ALA A 179 -7.16 -4.26 13.18
N ASP A 180 -6.88 -2.96 13.30
CA ASP A 180 -7.11 -1.92 12.28
C ASP A 180 -5.83 -1.51 11.52
N ALA A 181 -4.68 -2.13 11.83
CA ALA A 181 -3.38 -1.76 11.27
C ALA A 181 -3.35 -1.76 9.73
N VAL A 182 -4.02 -2.74 9.11
CA VAL A 182 -4.10 -2.89 7.66
C VAL A 182 -5.49 -3.37 7.24
N HIS A 183 -5.94 -2.97 6.06
CA HIS A 183 -7.15 -3.46 5.39
C HIS A 183 -6.87 -4.68 4.52
N THR A 184 -5.68 -4.71 3.92
CA THR A 184 -5.09 -5.79 3.13
C THR A 184 -3.58 -5.68 3.31
N LEU A 185 -2.82 -6.67 2.85
CA LEU A 185 -1.38 -6.72 3.08
C LEU A 185 -0.56 -5.48 2.67
N ASN A 186 -1.06 -4.61 1.79
CA ASN A 186 -0.42 -3.38 1.33
C ASN A 186 -1.29 -2.12 1.49
N HIS A 187 -2.45 -2.22 2.13
CA HIS A 187 -3.33 -1.07 2.41
C HIS A 187 -3.36 -0.81 3.92
N PRO A 188 -2.44 0.02 4.46
CA PRO A 188 -2.47 0.41 5.87
C PRO A 188 -3.78 1.13 6.23
N GLY A 189 -4.24 0.92 7.47
CA GLY A 189 -5.38 1.63 8.03
C GLY A 189 -5.05 3.07 8.42
N ASN A 190 -6.10 3.86 8.69
CA ASN A 190 -5.99 5.29 9.02
C ASN A 190 -4.99 5.56 10.16
N ARG A 191 -4.98 4.74 11.21
CA ARG A 191 -4.09 4.94 12.37
C ARG A 191 -2.61 4.87 11.99
N VAL A 192 -2.25 3.89 11.16
CA VAL A 192 -0.88 3.74 10.64
C VAL A 192 -0.52 4.89 9.70
N LEU A 193 -1.45 5.27 8.80
CA LEU A 193 -1.26 6.38 7.87
C LEU A 193 -1.10 7.72 8.59
N LEU A 194 -1.84 7.97 9.66
CA LEU A 194 -1.72 9.16 10.51
C LEU A 194 -0.36 9.22 11.19
N GLY A 195 0.09 8.12 11.79
CA GLY A 195 1.42 8.03 12.38
C GLY A 195 2.53 8.26 11.34
N LEU A 196 2.36 7.74 10.12
CA LEU A 196 3.27 8.02 9.00
C LEU A 196 3.26 9.51 8.62
N ALA A 197 2.07 10.14 8.51
CA ALA A 197 1.96 11.56 8.19
C ALA A 197 2.65 12.43 9.26
N HIS A 198 2.46 12.12 10.54
CA HIS A 198 3.14 12.80 11.65
C HIS A 198 4.66 12.68 11.56
N ARG A 199 5.19 11.51 11.18
CA ARG A 199 6.63 11.30 10.98
C ARG A 199 7.17 12.10 9.80
N VAL A 200 6.41 12.20 8.71
CA VAL A 200 6.77 13.05 7.57
C VAL A 200 6.76 14.54 7.96
N GLN A 201 5.74 15.00 8.71
CA GLN A 201 5.69 16.37 9.24
C GLN A 201 6.91 16.68 10.10
N ALA A 202 7.23 15.81 11.05
CA ALA A 202 8.41 15.97 11.91
C ALA A 202 9.71 16.01 11.10
N ARG A 203 9.85 15.18 10.05
CA ARG A 203 11.05 15.13 9.20
C ARG A 203 11.33 16.44 8.47
N VAL A 204 10.27 17.20 8.14
CA VAL A 204 10.37 18.52 7.50
C VAL A 204 10.29 19.68 8.51
N GLY A 205 10.34 19.40 9.82
CA GLY A 205 10.27 20.41 10.87
C GLY A 205 8.89 21.04 11.06
N ALA A 206 7.82 20.41 10.56
CA ALA A 206 6.44 20.85 10.76
C ALA A 206 5.82 20.20 12.01
N PRO A 207 4.84 20.85 12.68
CA PRO A 207 4.06 20.23 13.74
C PRO A 207 3.36 18.95 13.28
N ALA A 208 3.32 17.94 14.14
CA ALA A 208 2.63 16.67 13.89
C ALA A 208 1.13 16.80 14.21
N ASP A 209 0.38 17.43 13.31
CA ASP A 209 -1.04 17.78 13.51
C ASP A 209 -1.97 17.29 12.38
N ALA A 210 -1.50 16.40 11.49
CA ALA A 210 -2.39 15.74 10.55
C ALA A 210 -3.51 15.02 11.32
N ALA A 211 -4.75 15.22 10.88
CA ALA A 211 -5.95 14.71 11.56
C ALA A 211 -6.66 13.65 10.70
N ASP A 212 -7.51 12.85 11.35
CA ASP A 212 -8.36 11.88 10.64
C ASP A 212 -9.25 12.61 9.62
N PRO A 213 -9.24 12.21 8.34
CA PRO A 213 -10.03 12.87 7.30
C PRO A 213 -11.54 12.55 7.38
N GLY A 214 -12.01 11.84 8.40
CA GLY A 214 -13.42 11.48 8.60
C GLY A 214 -13.90 10.39 7.65
N ARG A 215 -12.98 9.68 7.00
CA ARG A 215 -13.26 8.58 6.06
C ARG A 215 -12.16 7.55 6.06
N VAL A 216 -12.49 6.32 5.68
CA VAL A 216 -11.49 5.25 5.52
C VAL A 216 -10.60 5.53 4.31
N LEU A 217 -9.29 5.60 4.54
CA LEU A 217 -8.27 5.68 3.50
C LEU A 217 -7.90 4.26 3.04
N LEU A 218 -7.62 4.09 1.74
CA LEU A 218 -7.28 2.78 1.15
C LEU A 218 -8.32 1.66 1.41
N GLY A 219 -9.55 2.01 1.81
CA GLY A 219 -10.61 1.08 2.16
C GLY A 219 -11.41 0.51 1.00
N GLY A 220 -10.94 0.67 -0.25
CA GLY A 220 -11.65 0.19 -1.44
C GLY A 220 -11.82 -1.33 -1.46
N VAL A 221 -10.85 -2.05 -0.90
CA VAL A 221 -10.94 -3.48 -0.60
C VAL A 221 -10.47 -3.68 0.84
N ARG A 222 -11.27 -4.35 1.66
CA ARG A 222 -10.92 -4.74 3.03
C ARG A 222 -11.14 -6.24 3.17
N ALA A 223 -10.14 -6.94 3.67
CA ALA A 223 -10.15 -8.38 3.78
C ALA A 223 -10.74 -8.86 5.10
N PRO A 224 -11.31 -10.08 5.13
CA PRO A 224 -11.75 -10.69 6.36
C PRO A 224 -10.63 -10.80 7.39
N LEU A 225 -11.00 -10.71 8.66
CA LEU A 225 -10.11 -10.92 9.80
C LEU A 225 -10.48 -12.24 10.48
N GLU A 226 -9.59 -13.22 10.35
CA GLU A 226 -9.85 -14.55 10.89
C GLU A 226 -9.61 -14.61 12.40
N PRO A 227 -10.55 -15.17 13.19
CA PRO A 227 -10.43 -15.22 14.66
C PRO A 227 -9.11 -15.83 15.16
N GLN A 228 -8.63 -16.88 14.49
CA GLN A 228 -7.36 -17.55 14.83
C GLN A 228 -6.14 -16.62 14.69
N VAL A 229 -6.15 -15.71 13.71
CA VAL A 229 -5.09 -14.72 13.53
C VAL A 229 -5.13 -13.67 14.63
N LEU A 230 -6.33 -13.17 14.97
CA LEU A 230 -6.50 -12.20 16.06
C LEU A 230 -6.04 -12.80 17.41
N VAL A 231 -6.45 -14.04 17.70
CA VAL A 231 -6.03 -14.76 18.91
C VAL A 231 -4.50 -14.95 18.94
N ALA A 232 -3.88 -15.41 17.85
CA ALA A 232 -2.44 -15.63 17.79
C ALA A 232 -1.62 -14.33 17.98
N LEU A 233 -2.16 -13.19 17.57
CA LEU A 233 -1.53 -11.88 17.74
C LEU A 233 -1.92 -11.17 19.05
N GLY A 234 -2.77 -11.79 19.88
CA GLY A 234 -3.27 -11.18 21.13
C GLY A 234 -4.12 -9.93 20.89
N LEU A 235 -4.82 -9.86 19.76
CA LEU A 235 -5.64 -8.72 19.37
C LEU A 235 -7.11 -8.99 19.67
N ASP A 236 -7.80 -7.99 20.22
CA ASP A 236 -9.26 -7.98 20.23
C ASP A 236 -9.79 -7.28 18.97
N GLY A 237 -10.85 -7.83 18.38
CA GLY A 237 -11.45 -7.29 17.17
C GLY A 237 -12.45 -6.15 17.44
N ARG A 238 -12.36 -5.48 18.59
CA ARG A 238 -13.36 -4.48 19.00
C ARG A 238 -13.29 -3.24 18.12
N GLY A 239 -14.45 -2.64 17.85
CA GLY A 239 -14.57 -1.44 17.01
C GLY A 239 -14.39 -1.69 15.51
N LEU A 240 -14.20 -2.94 15.10
CA LEU A 240 -14.19 -3.32 13.69
C LEU A 240 -15.60 -3.53 13.16
N ASP A 241 -15.70 -3.41 11.83
CA ASP A 241 -16.92 -3.74 11.10
C ASP A 241 -17.17 -5.24 11.17
N ASP A 242 -18.24 -5.66 11.86
CA ASP A 242 -18.55 -7.08 12.09
C ASP A 242 -18.68 -7.89 10.80
N ARG A 243 -18.97 -7.24 9.66
CA ARG A 243 -19.02 -7.90 8.35
C ARG A 243 -17.66 -8.49 7.96
N LEU A 244 -16.56 -7.92 8.43
CA LEU A 244 -15.20 -8.41 8.18
C LEU A 244 -14.88 -9.73 8.86
N ARG A 245 -15.78 -10.32 9.65
CA ARG A 245 -15.55 -11.67 10.19
C ARG A 245 -15.67 -12.75 9.12
N GLU A 246 -16.54 -12.53 8.13
CA GLU A 246 -16.90 -13.55 7.13
C GLU A 246 -16.81 -13.03 5.69
N HIS A 247 -16.80 -11.71 5.50
CA HIS A 247 -16.88 -11.09 4.18
C HIS A 247 -15.67 -10.21 3.89
N TRP A 248 -15.27 -10.20 2.62
CA TRP A 248 -14.54 -9.09 2.06
C TRP A 248 -15.49 -7.89 1.96
N LEU A 249 -14.97 -6.68 2.09
CA LEU A 249 -15.70 -5.48 1.68
C LEU A 249 -15.05 -4.92 0.43
N VAL A 250 -15.79 -4.92 -0.69
CA VAL A 250 -15.36 -4.36 -1.97
C VAL A 250 -16.23 -3.15 -2.27
N ALA A 251 -15.62 -1.96 -2.32
CA ALA A 251 -16.33 -0.67 -2.37
C ALA A 251 -17.44 -0.54 -1.32
N GLY A 252 -17.21 -1.11 -0.12
CA GLY A 252 -18.16 -1.12 1.00
C GLY A 252 -19.26 -2.20 0.93
N GLN A 253 -19.33 -2.96 -0.17
CA GLN A 253 -20.28 -4.06 -0.33
C GLN A 253 -19.68 -5.37 0.19
N PRO A 254 -20.43 -6.16 0.99
CA PRO A 254 -19.98 -7.46 1.45
C PRO A 254 -19.91 -8.46 0.29
N VAL A 255 -18.80 -9.17 0.20
CA VAL A 255 -18.57 -10.29 -0.71
C VAL A 255 -18.14 -11.50 0.12
N PRO A 256 -18.88 -12.63 0.09
CA PRO A 256 -18.53 -13.83 0.83
C PRO A 256 -17.10 -14.31 0.52
N ALA A 257 -16.35 -14.71 1.55
CA ALA A 257 -15.00 -15.23 1.35
C ALA A 257 -15.00 -16.53 0.51
N GLU A 258 -16.06 -17.34 0.61
CA GLU A 258 -16.26 -18.53 -0.21
C GLU A 258 -16.32 -18.21 -1.71
N ASP A 259 -17.07 -17.18 -2.10
CA ASP A 259 -17.21 -16.78 -3.50
C ASP A 259 -15.86 -16.39 -4.11
N VAL A 260 -15.01 -15.70 -3.33
CA VAL A 260 -13.64 -15.38 -3.71
C VAL A 260 -12.82 -16.65 -3.93
N VAL A 261 -12.89 -17.61 -3.01
CA VAL A 261 -12.16 -18.89 -3.12
C VAL A 261 -12.59 -19.66 -4.36
N VAL A 262 -13.90 -19.81 -4.60
CA VAL A 262 -14.45 -20.53 -5.76
C VAL A 262 -14.02 -19.88 -7.07
N ALA A 263 -14.19 -18.56 -7.19
CA ALA A 263 -13.83 -17.82 -8.40
C ALA A 263 -12.32 -17.89 -8.69
N GLN A 264 -11.48 -17.71 -7.66
CA GLN A 264 -10.04 -17.77 -7.83
C GLN A 264 -9.53 -19.19 -8.09
N ALA A 265 -10.09 -20.22 -7.47
CA ALA A 265 -9.72 -21.62 -7.75
C ALA A 265 -10.01 -22.00 -9.22
N ALA A 266 -11.18 -21.61 -9.75
CA ALA A 266 -11.52 -21.80 -11.15
C ALA A 266 -10.54 -21.05 -12.08
N TRP A 267 -10.13 -19.84 -11.69
CA TRP A 267 -9.16 -19.07 -12.45
C TRP A 267 -7.76 -19.71 -12.43
N TYR A 268 -7.27 -20.16 -11.26
CA TYR A 268 -5.97 -20.84 -11.13
C TYR A 268 -5.88 -22.11 -11.99
N ALA A 269 -6.98 -22.84 -12.18
CA ALA A 269 -7.03 -23.99 -13.08
C ALA A 269 -6.71 -23.62 -14.55
N THR A 270 -6.93 -22.37 -14.93
CA THR A 270 -6.61 -21.84 -16.26
C THR A 270 -5.29 -21.05 -16.30
N ARG A 271 -4.66 -20.80 -15.14
CA ARG A 271 -3.44 -19.98 -14.96
C ARG A 271 -2.35 -20.70 -14.15
N PRO A 272 -1.81 -21.84 -14.65
CA PRO A 272 -0.74 -22.56 -13.96
C PRO A 272 0.56 -21.76 -13.82
N ASP A 273 0.78 -20.78 -14.71
CA ASP A 273 1.89 -19.82 -14.64
C ASP A 273 1.86 -18.99 -13.34
N VAL A 274 0.69 -18.48 -12.98
CA VAL A 274 0.48 -17.68 -11.77
C VAL A 274 0.62 -18.54 -10.52
N VAL A 275 0.10 -19.77 -10.55
CA VAL A 275 0.25 -20.73 -9.44
C VAL A 275 1.73 -21.03 -9.21
N THR A 276 2.46 -21.38 -10.27
CA THR A 276 3.89 -21.72 -10.20
C THR A 276 4.71 -20.56 -9.62
N GLU A 277 4.49 -19.35 -10.13
CA GLU A 277 5.19 -18.16 -9.63
C GLU A 277 4.81 -17.84 -8.18
N GLY A 278 3.54 -18.02 -7.81
CA GLY A 278 3.08 -17.86 -6.43
C GLY A 278 3.77 -18.83 -5.47
N LEU A 279 3.81 -20.12 -5.81
CA LEU A 279 4.48 -21.13 -5.00
C LEU A 279 5.98 -20.84 -4.84
N ARG A 280 6.64 -20.45 -5.94
CA ARG A 280 8.07 -20.11 -5.93
C ARG A 280 8.35 -18.86 -5.09
N ARG A 281 7.59 -17.79 -5.30
CA ARG A 281 7.77 -16.49 -4.64
C ARG A 281 7.50 -16.54 -3.14
N TYR A 282 6.59 -17.42 -2.70
CA TYR A 282 6.14 -17.50 -1.31
C TYR A 282 6.59 -18.77 -0.60
N ALA A 283 7.60 -19.50 -1.10
CA ALA A 283 8.05 -20.78 -0.55
C ALA A 283 8.33 -20.75 0.97
N ASP A 284 9.11 -19.78 1.45
CA ASP A 284 9.42 -19.66 2.89
C ASP A 284 8.17 -19.41 3.74
N ARG A 285 7.24 -18.62 3.21
CA ARG A 285 5.97 -18.33 3.87
C ARG A 285 5.03 -19.54 3.86
N LEU A 286 5.03 -20.32 2.78
CA LEU A 286 4.30 -21.58 2.70
C LEU A 286 4.84 -22.58 3.73
N ALA A 287 6.15 -22.63 3.97
CA ALA A 287 6.73 -23.44 5.05
C ALA A 287 6.25 -22.98 6.43
N LEU A 288 6.33 -21.69 6.74
CA LEU A 288 5.86 -21.14 8.03
C LEU A 288 4.36 -21.37 8.29
N LEU A 289 3.55 -21.41 7.24
CA LEU A 289 2.09 -21.55 7.33
C LEU A 289 1.61 -22.99 7.17
N GLY A 290 2.51 -23.99 7.11
CA GLY A 290 2.11 -25.38 6.94
C GLY A 290 1.46 -25.71 5.59
N LEU A 291 1.84 -24.97 4.54
CA LEU A 291 1.27 -25.04 3.19
C LEU A 291 2.27 -25.51 2.11
N SER A 292 3.50 -25.87 2.50
CA SER A 292 4.54 -26.32 1.55
C SER A 292 4.08 -27.53 0.74
N PRO A 293 4.21 -27.54 -0.61
CA PRO A 293 3.92 -28.72 -1.44
C PRO A 293 4.65 -29.97 -0.90
N ARG A 294 4.01 -31.14 -1.02
CA ARG A 294 4.67 -32.42 -0.69
C ARG A 294 5.61 -32.83 -1.82
#